data_AF-A0A538K8U4-F1
#
_entry.id   AF-A0A538K8U4-F1
#
_cell.length_a   1.000
_cell.length_b   1.000
_cell.length_c   1.000
_cell.angle_alpha   90.00
_cell.angle_beta   90.00
_cell.angle_gamma   90.00
#
_symmetry.space_group_name_H-M   'P 1'
#
loop_
_entity.id
_entity.type
_entity.pdbx_description
1 polymer ?
#
loop_
_entity_poly.entity_id
_entity_poly.type
_entity_poly.pdbx_seq_one_letter_code
_entity_poly.pdbx_strand_id
1 'polypeptide(L)'
;MIFSGRANPELGAKIADKLGIALGPITLKTFSNGEVYCRFDESIRGADVFLIQPTCGNPVTGVSVNDAVQELMLMIDAAKGASAHRVIAVTPWFGYS
;
A
#
# COMPACT_ATOMS: atom_id res chain seq x y z
N MET A 1 3.71 1.47 11.75
CA MET A 1 4.06 0.39 10.80
C MET A 1 3.95 0.95 9.40
N ILE A 2 4.91 0.65 8.52
CA ILE A 2 4.94 1.19 7.14
C ILE A 2 4.74 0.04 6.16
N PHE A 3 3.83 0.22 5.21
CA PHE A 3 3.59 -0.70 4.11
C PHE A 3 3.65 0.07 2.80
N SER A 4 4.01 -0.62 1.72
CA SER A 4 4.04 -0.04 0.38
C SER A 4 3.13 -0.81 -0.55
N GLY A 5 2.40 -0.10 -1.41
CA GLY A 5 1.75 -0.73 -2.55
C GLY A 5 2.70 -0.93 -3.73
N ARG A 6 2.15 -1.46 -4.83
CA ARG A 6 2.88 -1.80 -6.07
C ARG A 6 3.12 -0.60 -6.98
N ALA A 7 2.52 0.57 -6.73
CA ALA A 7 2.74 1.74 -7.57
C ALA A 7 4.20 2.24 -7.47
N ASN A 8 4.82 2.18 -6.28
CA ASN A 8 6.24 2.46 -6.12
C ASN A 8 6.84 1.78 -4.87
N PRO A 9 7.19 0.48 -4.94
CA PRO A 9 7.74 -0.25 -3.79
C PRO A 9 9.12 0.25 -3.35
N GLU A 10 9.93 0.74 -4.29
CA GLU A 10 11.28 1.26 -4.01
C GLU A 10 11.22 2.50 -3.13
N LEU A 11 10.25 3.39 -3.37
CA LEU A 11 10.04 4.57 -2.54
C LEU A 11 9.63 4.18 -1.11
N GLY A 12 8.77 3.18 -0.96
CA GLY A 12 8.40 2.64 0.34
C GLY A 12 9.59 2.12 1.13
N ALA A 13 10.46 1.34 0.48
CA ALA A 13 11.70 0.84 1.07
C ALA A 13 12.64 1.98 1.49
N LYS A 14 12.88 2.97 0.61
CA LYS A 14 13.74 4.13 0.92
C LYS A 14 13.23 4.97 2.10
N ILE A 15 11.91 5.10 2.26
CA ILE A 15 11.31 5.82 3.39
C ILE A 15 11.50 5.01 4.68
N ALA A 16 11.27 3.69 4.64
CA ALA A 16 11.48 2.81 5.79
C ALA A 16 12.95 2.83 6.25
N ASP A 17 13.90 2.72 5.32
CA ASP A 17 15.34 2.79 5.57
C ASP A 17 15.75 4.10 6.25
N LYS A 18 15.23 5.24 5.77
CA LYS A 18 15.50 6.56 6.37
C LYS A 18 14.95 6.71 7.79
N LEU A 19 13.89 5.98 8.12
CA LEU A 19 13.29 5.96 9.45
C LEU A 19 13.90 4.89 10.36
N GLY A 20 14.83 4.07 9.85
CA GLY A 20 15.47 3.00 10.61
C GLY A 20 14.52 1.86 10.98
N ILE A 21 13.46 1.64 10.20
CA ILE A 21 12.48 0.58 10.43
C ILE A 21 12.38 -0.33 9.20
N ALA A 22 11.96 -1.58 9.41
CA ALA A 22 11.68 -2.49 8.30
C ALA A 22 10.33 -2.15 7.63
N LEU A 23 10.26 -2.35 6.33
CA LEU A 23 9.00 -2.32 5.59
C LEU A 23 8.17 -3.55 6.00
N GLY A 24 6.93 -3.32 6.40
CA GLY A 24 6.02 -4.38 6.83
C GLY A 24 5.66 -5.31 5.67
N PRO A 25 5.63 -6.63 5.89
CA PRO A 25 5.30 -7.60 4.86
C PRO A 25 3.81 -7.50 4.49
N ILE A 26 3.55 -7.32 3.20
CA ILE A 26 2.20 -7.29 2.63
C ILE A 26 2.16 -8.11 1.35
N THR A 27 1.16 -8.99 1.27
CA THR A 27 0.88 -9.76 0.06
C THR A 27 -0.14 -9.01 -0.79
N LEU A 28 0.33 -8.53 -1.96
CA LEU A 28 -0.50 -7.89 -2.98
C LEU A 28 -0.53 -8.76 -4.24
N LYS A 29 -1.72 -9.13 -4.70
CA LYS A 29 -1.91 -9.97 -5.90
C LYS A 29 -3.02 -9.41 -6.77
N THR A 30 -2.99 -9.74 -8.06
CA THR A 30 -4.12 -9.52 -8.97
C THR A 30 -4.61 -10.88 -9.43
N PHE A 31 -5.90 -11.15 -9.26
CA PHE A 31 -6.55 -12.37 -9.75
C PHE A 31 -6.72 -12.33 -11.28
N SER A 32 -7.00 -13.48 -11.90
CA SER A 32 -7.18 -13.58 -13.35
C SER A 32 -8.34 -12.76 -13.91
N ASN A 33 -9.31 -12.40 -13.06
CA ASN A 33 -10.43 -11.51 -13.39
C ASN A 33 -10.09 -10.01 -13.25
N GLY A 34 -8.86 -9.67 -12.85
CA GLY A 34 -8.41 -8.29 -12.65
C GLY A 34 -8.65 -7.73 -11.24
N GLU A 35 -9.25 -8.50 -10.33
CA GLU A 35 -9.46 -8.04 -8.95
C GLU A 35 -8.17 -8.03 -8.14
N VAL A 36 -8.00 -6.99 -7.33
CA VAL A 36 -6.85 -6.86 -6.43
C VAL A 36 -7.12 -7.64 -5.14
N TYR A 37 -6.09 -8.29 -4.63
CA TYR A 37 -6.07 -8.97 -3.34
C TYR A 37 -4.99 -8.34 -2.46
N CYS A 38 -5.36 -8.04 -1.22
CA CYS A 38 -4.47 -7.48 -0.22
C CYS A 38 -4.56 -8.24 1.09
N ARG A 39 -3.40 -8.60 1.65
CA ARG A 39 -3.29 -9.22 2.97
C ARG A 39 -2.04 -8.73 3.67
N PHE A 40 -2.18 -8.24 4.89
CA PHE A 40 -1.07 -7.97 5.80
C PHE A 40 -0.57 -9.30 6.38
N ASP A 41 0.74 -9.55 6.31
CA ASP A 41 1.34 -10.80 6.78
C ASP A 41 1.85 -10.73 8.23
N GLU A 42 1.61 -9.58 8.88
CA GLU A 42 1.84 -9.36 10.30
C GLU A 42 0.62 -8.73 10.98
N SER A 43 0.55 -8.82 12.30
CA SER A 43 -0.56 -8.22 13.06
C SER A 43 -0.42 -6.70 13.10
N ILE A 44 -1.42 -6.00 12.58
CA ILE A 44 -1.52 -4.54 12.58
C ILE A 44 -2.57 -4.00 13.57
N ARG A 45 -3.07 -4.86 14.47
CA ARG A 45 -4.12 -4.50 15.43
C ARG A 45 -3.62 -3.43 16.39
N GLY A 46 -4.36 -2.32 16.50
CA GLY A 46 -4.02 -1.21 17.37
C GLY A 46 -2.79 -0.40 16.92
N ALA A 47 -2.22 -0.70 15.76
CA ALA A 47 -1.07 0.01 15.23
C ALA A 47 -1.49 1.24 14.41
N ASP A 48 -0.60 2.22 14.34
CA ASP A 48 -0.65 3.30 13.36
C ASP A 48 -0.02 2.81 12.06
N VAL A 49 -0.83 2.70 11.02
CA VAL A 49 -0.48 2.12 9.72
C VAL A 49 -0.27 3.24 8.71
N PHE A 50 0.92 3.31 8.13
CA PHE A 50 1.26 4.23 7.04
C PHE A 50 1.32 3.45 5.73
N LEU A 51 0.48 3.81 4.77
CA LEU A 51 0.39 3.18 3.46
C LEU A 51 1.04 4.10 2.42
N ILE A 52 2.20 3.71 1.91
CA ILE A 52 2.92 4.44 0.86
C ILE A 52 2.42 3.93 -0.48
N GLN A 53 1.62 4.74 -1.16
CA GLN A 53 1.06 4.37 -2.45
C GLN A 53 0.78 5.63 -3.28
N PRO A 54 1.70 6.00 -4.18
CA PRO A 54 1.39 7.00 -5.20
C PRO A 54 0.20 6.53 -6.06
N THR A 55 -0.73 7.41 -6.39
CA THR A 55 -1.84 7.09 -7.30
C THR A 55 -1.44 7.41 -8.75
N CYS A 56 -0.38 6.77 -9.23
CA CYS A 56 0.11 6.89 -10.60
C CYS A 56 0.27 5.52 -11.26
N GLY A 57 0.31 5.51 -12.60
CA GLY A 57 0.66 4.32 -13.34
C GLY A 57 2.15 4.03 -13.26
N ASN A 58 2.51 2.77 -13.09
CA ASN A 58 3.89 2.30 -13.11
C ASN A 58 4.02 1.15 -14.13
N PRO A 59 4.64 1.41 -15.30
CA PRO A 59 4.85 0.39 -16.33
C PRO A 59 5.71 -0.79 -15.89
N VAL A 60 6.63 -0.57 -14.94
CA VAL A 60 7.54 -1.62 -14.44
C VAL A 60 6.79 -2.64 -13.60
N THR A 61 5.79 -2.20 -12.83
CA THR A 61 4.95 -3.08 -12.01
C THR A 61 3.63 -3.46 -12.68
N GLY A 62 3.36 -2.93 -13.88
CA GLY A 62 2.15 -3.18 -14.65
C GLY A 62 0.88 -2.57 -14.05
N VAL A 63 1.02 -1.62 -13.12
CA VAL A 63 -0.08 -0.99 -12.40
C VAL A 63 -0.54 0.25 -13.17
N SER A 64 -1.82 0.36 -13.49
CA SER A 64 -2.40 1.59 -14.02
C SER A 64 -2.75 2.59 -12.89
N VAL A 65 -3.07 3.84 -13.26
CA VAL A 65 -3.53 4.85 -12.29
C VAL A 65 -4.75 4.33 -11.50
N ASN A 66 -5.67 3.65 -12.18
CA ASN A 66 -6.87 3.09 -11.55
C ASN A 66 -6.53 1.92 -10.62
N ASP A 67 -5.63 1.04 -11.04
CA ASP A 67 -5.20 -0.09 -10.21
C ASP A 67 -4.51 0.40 -8.93
N ALA A 68 -3.70 1.46 -9.03
CA ALA A 68 -3.04 2.06 -7.87
C ALA A 68 -4.06 2.63 -6.85
N VAL A 69 -5.11 3.30 -7.35
CA VAL A 69 -6.20 3.82 -6.50
C VAL A 69 -7.00 2.67 -5.88
N GLN A 70 -7.40 1.68 -6.67
CA GLN A 70 -8.16 0.53 -6.17
C GLN A 70 -7.36 -0.28 -5.14
N GLU A 71 -6.07 -0.47 -5.39
CA GLU A 71 -5.18 -1.13 -4.43
C GLU A 71 -5.06 -0.34 -3.13
N LEU A 72 -4.90 1.00 -3.18
CA LEU A 72 -4.88 1.83 -1.98
C LEU A 72 -6.18 1.66 -1.16
N MET A 73 -7.33 1.70 -1.82
CA MET A 73 -8.63 1.54 -1.16
C MET A 73 -8.74 0.17 -0.50
N LEU A 74 -8.29 -0.90 -1.16
CA LEU A 74 -8.31 -2.24 -0.61
C LEU A 74 -7.32 -2.41 0.56
N MET A 75 -6.14 -1.78 0.48
CA MET A 75 -5.19 -1.76 1.60
C MET A 75 -5.77 -1.05 2.83
N ILE A 76 -6.49 0.06 2.63
CA ILE A 76 -7.19 0.79 3.70
C ILE A 76 -8.29 -0.08 4.30
N ASP A 77 -9.11 -0.71 3.47
CA ASP A 77 -10.19 -1.59 3.92
C ASP A 77 -9.64 -2.78 4.73
N ALA A 78 -8.63 -3.46 4.22
CA ALA A 78 -7.95 -4.55 4.92
C ALA A 78 -7.35 -4.09 6.25
N ALA A 79 -6.77 -2.89 6.32
CA ALA A 79 -6.17 -2.35 7.54
C ALA A 79 -7.24 -2.04 8.60
N LYS A 80 -8.37 -1.46 8.17
CA LYS A 80 -9.51 -1.20 9.03
C LYS A 80 -10.16 -2.51 9.52
N GLY A 81 -10.32 -3.50 8.63
CA GLY A 81 -10.82 -4.83 8.98
C GLY A 81 -9.94 -5.58 10.00
N ALA A 82 -8.63 -5.37 9.93
CA ALA A 82 -7.66 -5.90 10.90
C ALA A 82 -7.60 -5.11 12.23
N SER A 83 -8.46 -4.10 12.41
CA SER A 83 -8.53 -3.24 13.60
C SER A 83 -7.26 -2.40 13.85
N ALA A 84 -6.68 -1.83 12.79
CA ALA A 84 -5.67 -0.78 12.93
C ALA A 84 -6.22 0.42 13.73
N HIS A 85 -5.38 1.07 14.53
CA HIS A 85 -5.80 2.25 15.31
C HIS A 85 -6.00 3.45 14.38
N ARG A 86 -5.04 3.68 13.47
CA ARG A 86 -5.09 4.73 12.46
C ARG A 86 -4.52 4.20 11.16
N VAL A 87 -5.09 4.68 10.05
CA VAL A 87 -4.61 4.40 8.70
C VAL A 87 -4.31 5.74 8.03
N ILE A 88 -3.06 5.94 7.65
CA ILE A 88 -2.55 7.18 7.05
C ILE A 88 -2.07 6.82 5.64
N ALA A 89 -2.80 7.32 4.63
CA ALA A 89 -2.38 7.20 3.25
C ALA A 89 -1.34 8.27 2.93
N VAL A 90 -0.16 7.83 2.52
CA VAL A 90 0.93 8.68 2.02
C VAL A 90 0.95 8.54 0.51
N THR A 91 0.45 9.57 -0.19
CA THR A 91 0.28 9.61 -1.64
C THR A 91 1.16 10.70 -2.27
N PRO A 92 2.48 10.46 -2.46
CA PRO A 92 3.42 11.48 -2.92
C PRO A 92 3.05 12.09 -4.29
N TRP A 93 2.47 11.26 -5.16
CA TRP A 93 1.82 11.71 -6.37
C TRP A 93 0.32 11.42 -6.24
N PHE A 94 -0.50 12.45 -6.34
CA PHE A 94 -1.94 12.35 -6.31
C PHE A 94 -2.49 12.43 -7.74
N GLY A 95 -2.68 11.27 -8.39
CA GLY A 95 -3.35 11.21 -9.68
C GLY A 95 -4.80 11.71 -9.61
N TYR A 96 -5.35 12.10 -10.75
CA TYR A 96 -6.66 12.76 -10.88
C TYR A 96 -6.76 14.16 -10.24
N SER A 97 -5.62 14.79 -9.93
CA SER A 97 -5.54 16.19 -9.48
C SER A 97 -5.86 17.20 -10.58
#